data_AF-A0A9P3G2G4-F1
#
_entry.id   AF-A0A9P3G2G4-F1
#
_cell.length_a   1.000
_cell.length_b   1.000
_cell.length_c   1.000
_cell.angle_alpha   90.00
_cell.angle_beta   90.00
_cell.angle_gamma   90.00
#
_symmetry.space_group_name_H-M   'P 1'
#
loop_
_entity.id
_entity.type
_entity.pdbx_description
1 polymer ?
#
loop_
_entity_poly.entity_id
_entity_poly.type
_entity_poly.pdbx_seq_one_letter_code
_entity_poly.pdbx_strand_id
1 'polypeptide(L)'
;MGKYVDDKDAPPPLMTRLRPWLWGFTFFFVFCLTGVELGLDSHILHQHGNDASNYPSLEFKNIIGLILFTCIATLLYVVSHPWSGARMSLFWSFVFAVFWGTSAGVLNRVVPFEAHNCGADPSHFAPGWRPWQHQCEELVTLQAFAWTLWAVFLFKFIAFCCEVFRFGVKPRPPPFYRHKMFDTV
;
A
#
# COMPACT_ATOMS: atom_id res chain seq x y z
N MET A 1 -18.97 -46.20 22.49
CA MET A 1 -19.13 -45.53 21.18
C MET A 1 -18.64 -44.10 21.31
N GLY A 2 -17.46 -43.77 20.77
CA GLY A 2 -16.98 -42.39 20.73
C GLY A 2 -17.70 -41.63 19.63
N LYS A 3 -18.31 -40.49 19.95
CA LYS A 3 -18.88 -39.58 18.94
C LYS A 3 -17.73 -39.07 18.07
N TYR A 4 -17.79 -39.33 16.77
CA TYR A 4 -17.00 -38.61 15.79
C TYR A 4 -17.39 -37.13 15.90
N VAL A 5 -16.42 -36.27 16.20
CA VAL A 5 -16.60 -34.83 16.02
C VAL A 5 -16.57 -34.62 14.51
N ASP A 6 -17.71 -34.25 13.93
CA ASP A 6 -17.80 -33.92 12.51
C ASP A 6 -16.87 -32.70 12.28
N ASP A 7 -16.08 -32.68 11.20
CA ASP A 7 -15.14 -31.58 10.89
C ASP A 7 -15.83 -30.20 10.82
N LYS A 8 -17.17 -30.22 10.72
CA LYS A 8 -18.06 -29.06 10.75
C LYS A 8 -18.19 -28.39 12.12
N ASP A 9 -17.86 -29.10 13.20
CA ASP A 9 -17.96 -28.61 14.59
C ASP A 9 -16.66 -27.99 15.10
N ALA A 10 -15.57 -28.07 14.32
CA ALA A 10 -14.30 -27.44 14.67
C ALA A 10 -14.44 -25.91 14.57
N PRO A 11 -14.08 -25.13 15.61
CA PRO A 11 -14.10 -23.69 15.52
C PRO A 11 -13.18 -23.24 14.38
N PRO A 12 -13.62 -22.30 13.52
CA PRO A 12 -12.81 -21.86 12.40
C PRO A 12 -11.47 -21.33 12.93
N PRO A 13 -10.36 -21.61 12.22
CA PRO A 13 -9.05 -21.17 12.66
C PRO A 13 -9.04 -19.65 12.86
N LEU A 14 -8.30 -19.20 13.86
CA LEU A 14 -8.23 -17.79 14.28
C LEU A 14 -8.03 -16.82 13.09
N MET A 15 -7.22 -17.24 12.10
CA MET A 15 -6.97 -16.47 10.88
C MET A 15 -8.22 -16.16 10.08
N THR A 16 -9.18 -17.10 9.98
CA THR A 16 -10.45 -16.88 9.26
C THR A 16 -11.32 -15.84 9.96
N ARG A 17 -11.24 -15.74 11.29
CA ARG A 17 -11.96 -14.73 12.09
C ARG A 17 -11.30 -13.35 12.03
N LEU A 18 -9.96 -13.28 12.02
CA LEU A 18 -9.21 -12.03 11.94
C LEU A 18 -9.18 -11.43 10.53
N ARG A 19 -9.29 -12.26 9.49
CA ARG A 19 -9.22 -11.85 8.09
C ARG A 19 -10.07 -10.62 7.72
N PRO A 20 -11.39 -10.56 8.00
CA PRO A 20 -12.19 -9.39 7.65
C PRO A 20 -11.73 -8.10 8.36
N TRP A 21 -11.27 -8.21 9.61
CA TRP A 21 -10.72 -7.07 10.36
C TRP A 21 -9.39 -6.59 9.78
N LEU A 22 -8.48 -7.50 9.42
CA LEU A 22 -7.21 -7.17 8.78
C LEU A 22 -7.42 -6.49 7.41
N TRP A 23 -8.37 -7.00 6.62
CA TRP A 23 -8.71 -6.38 5.35
C TRP A 23 -9.36 -5.01 5.54
N GLY A 24 -10.34 -4.91 6.43
CA GLY A 24 -11.01 -3.64 6.75
C GLY A 24 -10.02 -2.58 7.25
N PHE A 25 -9.13 -2.96 8.16
CA PHE A 25 -8.05 -2.08 8.63
C PHE A 25 -7.11 -1.66 7.51
N THR A 26 -6.68 -2.60 6.65
CA THR A 26 -5.83 -2.27 5.50
C THR A 26 -6.49 -1.27 4.56
N PHE A 27 -7.78 -1.43 4.23
CA PHE A 27 -8.50 -0.49 3.37
C PHE A 27 -8.67 0.88 4.03
N PHE A 28 -9.00 0.92 5.32
CA PHE A 28 -9.06 2.16 6.09
C PHE A 28 -7.70 2.88 6.14
N PHE A 29 -6.63 2.13 6.38
CA PHE A 29 -5.27 2.67 6.42
C PHE A 29 -4.87 3.25 5.06
N VAL A 30 -5.12 2.53 3.95
CA VAL A 30 -4.90 3.05 2.59
C VAL A 30 -5.71 4.33 2.35
N PHE A 31 -6.98 4.37 2.77
CA PHE A 31 -7.81 5.57 2.65
C PHE A 31 -7.17 6.78 3.34
N CYS A 32 -6.72 6.61 4.59
CA CYS A 32 -6.08 7.68 5.34
C CYS A 32 -4.76 8.13 4.70
N LEU A 33 -3.87 7.20 4.33
CA LEU A 33 -2.60 7.53 3.70
C LEU A 33 -2.80 8.26 2.37
N THR A 34 -3.69 7.75 1.51
CA THR A 34 -4.00 8.39 0.22
C THR A 34 -4.68 9.75 0.40
N GLY A 35 -5.51 9.92 1.43
CA GLY A 35 -6.11 11.21 1.76
C GLY A 35 -5.08 12.26 2.18
N VAL A 36 -4.07 11.87 2.95
CA VAL A 36 -2.96 12.76 3.31
C VAL A 36 -2.15 13.14 2.07
N GLU A 37 -1.75 12.15 1.26
CA GLU A 37 -0.99 12.38 0.03
C GLU A 37 -1.73 13.31 -0.94
N LEU A 38 -3.03 13.07 -1.15
CA LEU A 38 -3.88 13.94 -1.98
C LEU A 38 -3.90 15.38 -1.45
N GLY A 39 -3.91 15.56 -0.14
CA GLY A 39 -3.86 16.88 0.51
C GLY A 39 -2.55 17.61 0.25
N LEU A 40 -1.42 16.91 0.35
CA LEU A 40 -0.08 17.45 0.08
C LEU A 40 0.08 17.82 -1.40
N ASP A 41 -0.26 16.91 -2.31
CA ASP A 41 -0.24 17.18 -3.76
C ASP A 41 -1.10 18.39 -4.13
N SER A 42 -2.30 18.47 -3.55
CA SER A 42 -3.21 19.58 -3.77
C SER A 42 -2.63 20.90 -3.25
N HIS A 43 -1.95 20.87 -2.10
CA HIS A 43 -1.28 22.07 -1.55
C HIS A 43 -0.20 22.58 -2.49
N ILE A 44 0.68 21.70 -2.96
CA ILE A 44 1.77 22.04 -3.88
C ILE A 44 1.23 22.58 -5.21
N LEU A 45 0.21 21.92 -5.79
CA LEU A 45 -0.44 22.34 -7.03
C LEU A 45 -1.12 23.71 -6.90
N HIS A 46 -1.79 23.97 -5.76
CA HIS A 46 -2.43 25.25 -5.51
C HIS A 46 -1.44 26.40 -5.36
N GLN A 47 -0.28 26.15 -4.76
CA GLN A 47 0.76 27.18 -4.60
C GLN A 47 1.49 27.51 -5.89
N HIS A 48 1.84 26.50 -6.70
CA HIS A 48 2.68 26.68 -7.88
C HIS A 48 1.89 26.80 -9.19
N GLY A 49 0.58 26.54 -9.16
CA GLY A 49 -0.30 26.65 -10.32
C GLY A 49 0.06 25.66 -11.44
N ASN A 50 -0.35 25.97 -12.67
CA ASN A 50 -0.17 25.09 -13.83
C ASN A 50 1.02 25.48 -14.74
N ASP A 51 1.79 26.52 -14.43
CA ASP A 51 2.90 26.92 -15.30
C ASP A 51 4.15 26.07 -15.03
N ALA A 52 4.75 25.52 -16.11
CA ALA A 52 5.93 24.66 -15.98
C ALA A 52 7.15 25.39 -15.43
N SER A 53 7.22 26.72 -15.57
CA SER A 53 8.28 27.57 -15.02
C SER A 53 8.29 27.65 -13.49
N ASN A 54 7.17 27.34 -12.83
CA ASN A 54 7.05 27.42 -11.38
C ASN A 54 7.60 26.17 -10.68
N TYR A 55 7.91 25.11 -11.44
CA TYR A 55 8.45 23.85 -10.94
C TYR A 55 9.96 23.75 -11.20
N PRO A 56 10.72 23.04 -10.36
CA PRO A 56 12.17 22.87 -10.52
C PRO A 56 12.54 22.10 -11.80
N SER A 57 11.64 21.24 -12.27
CA SER A 57 11.77 20.50 -13.52
C SER A 57 10.41 20.07 -14.05
N LEU A 58 10.33 19.82 -15.37
CA LEU A 58 9.12 19.26 -16.00
C LEU A 58 8.81 17.85 -15.50
N GLU A 59 9.86 17.08 -15.19
CA GLU A 59 9.74 15.73 -14.62
C GLU A 59 9.02 15.76 -13.27
N PHE A 60 9.36 16.73 -12.40
CA PHE A 60 8.71 16.90 -11.10
C PHE A 60 7.24 17.33 -11.23
N LYS A 61 6.93 18.23 -12.17
CA LYS A 61 5.53 18.59 -12.44
C LYS A 61 4.71 17.37 -12.89
N ASN A 62 5.26 16.57 -13.79
CA ASN A 62 4.58 15.38 -14.31
C ASN A 62 4.39 14.31 -13.23
N ILE A 63 5.35 14.13 -12.33
CA ILE A 63 5.21 13.14 -11.26
C ILE A 63 4.14 13.55 -10.25
N ILE A 64 4.04 14.83 -9.88
CA ILE A 64 2.92 15.32 -9.04
C ILE A 64 1.57 15.03 -9.72
N GLY A 65 1.46 15.27 -11.02
CA GLY A 65 0.24 14.93 -11.77
C GLY A 65 -0.07 13.42 -11.75
N LEU A 66 0.95 12.56 -11.84
CA LEU A 66 0.79 11.11 -11.73
C LEU A 66 0.33 10.70 -10.33
N ILE A 67 0.90 11.29 -9.27
CA ILE A 67 0.53 10.98 -7.88
C ILE A 67 -0.91 11.42 -7.63
N LEU A 68 -1.31 12.61 -8.05
CA LEU A 68 -2.70 13.09 -7.96
C LEU A 68 -3.68 12.11 -8.64
N PHE A 69 -3.35 11.67 -9.86
CA PHE A 69 -4.15 10.66 -10.56
C PHE A 69 -4.20 9.34 -9.78
N THR A 70 -3.05 8.89 -9.26
CA THR A 70 -2.93 7.65 -8.50
C THR A 70 -3.73 7.72 -7.19
N CYS A 71 -3.75 8.87 -6.52
CA CYS A 71 -4.57 9.17 -5.35
C CYS A 71 -6.05 9.00 -5.67
N ILE A 72 -6.54 9.69 -6.71
CA ILE A 72 -7.95 9.62 -7.11
C ILE A 72 -8.35 8.18 -7.48
N ALA A 73 -7.53 7.51 -8.30
CA ALA A 73 -7.78 6.13 -8.70
C ALA A 73 -7.77 5.18 -7.49
N THR A 74 -6.85 5.37 -6.55
CA THR A 74 -6.77 4.59 -5.31
C THR A 74 -8.01 4.80 -4.44
N LEU A 75 -8.46 6.04 -4.25
CA LEU A 75 -9.67 6.34 -3.48
C LEU A 75 -10.92 5.74 -4.13
N LEU A 76 -11.06 5.84 -5.45
CA LEU A 76 -12.14 5.18 -6.19
C LEU A 76 -12.12 3.66 -6.01
N TYR A 77 -10.93 3.04 -6.01
CA TYR A 77 -10.78 1.63 -5.73
C TYR A 77 -11.14 1.28 -4.28
N VAL A 78 -10.70 2.07 -3.30
CA VAL A 78 -11.05 1.86 -1.89
C VAL A 78 -12.55 1.99 -1.66
N VAL A 79 -13.22 2.95 -2.28
CA VAL A 79 -14.68 3.07 -2.18
C VAL A 79 -15.37 1.89 -2.86
N SER A 80 -14.90 1.47 -4.03
CA SER A 80 -15.50 0.36 -4.79
C SER A 80 -15.13 -1.04 -4.27
N HIS A 81 -14.22 -1.15 -3.29
CA HIS A 81 -13.71 -2.43 -2.81
C HIS A 81 -14.77 -3.45 -2.33
N PRO A 82 -15.91 -3.06 -1.71
CA PRO A 82 -16.91 -4.01 -1.24
C PRO A 82 -17.57 -4.79 -2.38
N TRP A 83 -17.58 -4.21 -3.58
CA TRP A 83 -18.11 -4.83 -4.79
C TRP A 83 -17.04 -5.54 -5.61
N SER A 84 -15.76 -5.42 -5.23
CA SER A 84 -14.66 -6.06 -5.96
C SER A 84 -14.47 -7.51 -5.50
N GLY A 85 -14.49 -8.46 -6.43
CA GLY A 85 -14.07 -9.83 -6.15
C GLY A 85 -12.56 -9.93 -5.98
N ALA A 86 -12.07 -10.95 -5.26
CA ALA A 86 -10.65 -11.13 -4.93
C ALA A 86 -9.69 -11.06 -6.15
N ARG A 87 -10.10 -11.59 -7.31
CA ARG A 87 -9.31 -11.49 -8.56
C ARG A 87 -9.19 -10.07 -9.10
N MET A 88 -10.26 -9.29 -8.97
CA MET A 88 -10.26 -7.88 -9.34
C MET A 88 -9.38 -7.09 -8.35
N SER A 89 -9.49 -7.39 -7.05
CA SER A 89 -8.63 -6.80 -6.03
C SER A 89 -7.15 -7.12 -6.26
N LEU A 90 -6.81 -8.34 -6.70
CA LEU A 90 -5.45 -8.73 -7.08
C LEU A 90 -4.91 -7.86 -8.22
N PHE A 91 -5.68 -7.72 -9.31
CA PHE A 91 -5.31 -6.90 -10.46
C PHE A 91 -5.06 -5.44 -10.06
N TRP A 92 -6.00 -4.82 -9.34
CA TRP A 92 -5.85 -3.44 -8.90
C TRP A 92 -4.69 -3.25 -7.92
N SER A 93 -4.46 -4.22 -7.03
CA SER A 93 -3.32 -4.14 -6.10
C SER A 93 -1.98 -4.14 -6.84
N PHE A 94 -1.86 -4.92 -7.93
CA PHE A 94 -0.70 -4.86 -8.81
C PHE A 94 -0.56 -3.50 -9.50
N VAL A 95 -1.64 -3.00 -10.12
CA VAL A 95 -1.63 -1.70 -10.80
C VAL A 95 -1.20 -0.59 -9.84
N PHE A 96 -1.81 -0.51 -8.66
CA PHE A 96 -1.43 0.50 -7.67
C PHE A 96 -0.01 0.29 -7.13
N ALA A 97 0.46 -0.95 -6.96
CA ALA A 97 1.86 -1.18 -6.61
C ALA A 97 2.82 -0.62 -7.68
N VAL A 98 2.50 -0.77 -8.97
CA VAL A 98 3.33 -0.17 -10.04
C VAL A 98 3.27 1.35 -9.98
N PHE A 99 2.08 1.95 -9.89
CA PHE A 99 1.93 3.41 -9.91
C PHE A 99 2.57 4.08 -8.70
N TRP A 100 2.34 3.56 -7.49
CA TRP A 100 2.98 4.06 -6.27
C TRP A 100 4.49 3.82 -6.26
N GLY A 101 4.95 2.67 -6.78
CA GLY A 101 6.37 2.38 -6.90
C GLY A 101 7.09 3.30 -7.88
N THR A 102 6.48 3.58 -9.03
CA THR A 102 7.00 4.56 -9.99
C THR A 102 7.01 5.96 -9.39
N SER A 103 5.94 6.36 -8.71
CA SER A 103 5.84 7.65 -8.04
C SER A 103 6.95 7.85 -7.00
N ALA A 104 7.09 6.90 -6.08
CA ALA A 104 8.12 6.94 -5.04
C ALA A 104 9.54 6.90 -5.63
N GLY A 105 9.78 6.06 -6.64
CA GLY A 105 11.08 5.93 -7.29
C GLY A 105 11.50 7.19 -8.04
N VAL A 106 10.58 7.84 -8.76
CA VAL A 106 10.87 9.09 -9.48
C VAL A 106 11.08 10.24 -8.50
N LEU A 107 10.24 10.36 -7.47
CA LEU A 107 10.43 11.37 -6.41
C LEU A 107 11.81 11.23 -5.76
N ASN A 108 12.18 10.01 -5.35
CA ASN A 108 13.48 9.72 -4.74
C ASN A 108 14.67 10.07 -5.66
N ARG A 109 14.48 10.04 -6.98
CA ARG A 109 15.52 10.39 -7.96
C ARG A 109 15.61 11.90 -8.19
N VAL A 110 14.46 12.58 -8.21
CA VAL A 110 14.32 13.95 -8.70
C VAL A 110 14.40 14.97 -7.57
N VAL A 111 13.84 14.63 -6.40
CA VAL A 111 13.83 15.47 -5.20
C VAL A 111 15.13 15.26 -4.43
N PRO A 112 15.97 16.30 -4.23
CA PRO A 112 17.25 16.17 -3.53
C PRO A 112 17.12 16.28 -2.00
N PHE A 113 15.88 16.44 -1.51
CA PHE A 113 15.59 16.63 -0.10
C PHE A 113 15.51 15.30 0.64
N GLU A 114 16.10 15.28 1.83
CA GLU A 114 16.07 14.18 2.77
C GLU A 114 15.76 14.72 4.16
N ALA A 115 15.20 13.87 5.04
CA ALA A 115 14.82 14.26 6.40
C ALA A 115 15.97 14.92 7.19
N HIS A 116 17.22 14.57 6.89
CA HIS A 116 18.40 15.08 7.58
C HIS A 116 18.98 16.35 6.95
N ASN A 117 18.51 16.80 5.78
CA ASN A 117 19.11 17.91 5.03
C ASN A 117 18.19 19.14 4.86
N CYS A 118 16.99 19.13 5.42
CA CYS A 118 16.05 20.27 5.31
C CYS A 118 16.55 21.59 5.91
N GLY A 119 17.54 21.55 6.81
CA GLY A 119 18.22 22.72 7.36
C GLY A 119 19.55 23.09 6.69
N ALA A 120 19.94 22.43 5.60
CA ALA A 120 21.21 22.69 4.93
C ALA A 120 21.23 24.06 4.22
N ASP A 121 22.41 24.59 3.88
CA ASP A 121 22.48 25.86 3.15
C ASP A 121 21.87 25.71 1.72
N PRO A 122 21.04 26.65 1.24
CA PRO A 122 20.44 26.57 -0.09
C PRO A 122 21.43 26.39 -1.24
N SER A 123 22.69 26.83 -1.07
CA SER A 123 23.75 26.66 -2.06
C SER A 123 24.14 25.20 -2.31
N HIS A 124 23.86 24.29 -1.37
CA HIS A 124 24.09 22.85 -1.53
C HIS A 124 23.16 22.20 -2.55
N PHE A 125 22.00 22.83 -2.83
CA PHE A 125 21.01 22.31 -3.77
C PHE A 125 21.17 22.92 -5.16
N ALA A 126 20.74 22.15 -6.17
CA ALA A 126 20.73 22.61 -7.56
C ALA A 126 19.84 23.87 -7.71
N PRO A 127 20.16 24.80 -8.63
CA PRO A 127 19.50 26.12 -8.70
C PRO A 127 17.97 26.09 -8.74
N GLY A 128 17.36 25.11 -9.42
CA GLY A 128 15.91 24.96 -9.48
C GLY A 128 15.25 24.55 -8.17
N TRP A 129 15.98 23.86 -7.28
CA TRP A 129 15.48 23.36 -5.99
C TRP A 129 15.69 24.33 -4.83
N ARG A 130 16.55 25.34 -4.96
CA ARG A 130 16.82 26.31 -3.89
C ARG A 130 15.58 27.05 -3.38
N PRO A 131 14.66 27.52 -4.26
CA PRO A 131 13.43 28.17 -3.81
C PRO A 131 12.50 27.23 -3.02
N TRP A 132 12.60 25.92 -3.29
CA TRP A 132 11.75 24.88 -2.73
C TRP A 132 12.20 24.41 -1.34
N GLN A 133 13.31 24.93 -0.82
CA GLN A 133 13.84 24.51 0.48
C GLN A 133 12.83 24.72 1.62
N HIS A 134 12.02 25.78 1.55
CA HIS A 134 10.99 26.05 2.56
C HIS A 134 9.92 24.95 2.65
N GLN A 135 9.82 24.08 1.65
CA GLN A 135 8.91 22.92 1.59
C GLN A 135 9.63 21.59 1.68
N CYS A 136 10.89 21.58 2.15
CA CYS A 136 11.66 20.35 2.23
C CYS A 136 10.94 19.26 3.04
N GLU A 137 10.40 19.60 4.21
CA GLU A 137 9.67 18.64 5.06
C GLU A 137 8.42 18.10 4.37
N GLU A 138 7.70 18.95 3.63
CA GLU A 138 6.51 18.56 2.87
C GLU A 138 6.87 17.56 1.76
N LEU A 139 7.93 17.83 0.99
CA LEU A 139 8.38 16.95 -0.10
C LEU A 139 8.94 15.61 0.40
N VAL A 140 9.68 15.63 1.51
CA VAL A 140 10.16 14.40 2.16
C VAL A 140 8.98 13.58 2.68
N THR A 141 7.97 14.25 3.24
CA THR A 141 6.75 13.60 3.72
C THR A 141 6.00 12.93 2.57
N LEU A 142 5.79 13.65 1.48
CA LEU A 142 5.18 13.14 0.24
C LEU A 142 5.92 11.89 -0.27
N GLN A 143 7.25 11.94 -0.36
CA GLN A 143 8.05 10.77 -0.72
C GLN A 143 7.87 9.58 0.24
N ALA A 144 7.79 9.82 1.56
CA ALA A 144 7.60 8.77 2.56
C ALA A 144 6.21 8.10 2.44
N PHE A 145 5.16 8.89 2.19
CA PHE A 145 3.81 8.36 1.97
C PHE A 145 3.72 7.56 0.67
N ALA A 146 4.35 8.04 -0.42
CA ALA A 146 4.45 7.28 -1.67
C ALA A 146 5.12 5.91 -1.49
N TRP A 147 6.26 5.84 -0.76
CA TRP A 147 6.92 4.57 -0.43
C TRP A 147 6.06 3.67 0.46
N THR A 148 5.34 4.25 1.42
CA THR A 148 4.44 3.50 2.31
C THR A 148 3.29 2.89 1.54
N LEU A 149 2.64 3.67 0.66
CA LEU A 149 1.55 3.19 -0.19
C LEU A 149 2.03 2.10 -1.16
N TRP A 150 3.22 2.27 -1.74
CA TRP A 150 3.85 1.21 -2.54
C TRP A 150 3.99 -0.09 -1.76
N ALA A 151 4.59 -0.04 -0.55
CA ALA A 151 4.79 -1.21 0.28
C ALA A 151 3.47 -1.89 0.64
N VAL A 152 2.46 -1.11 1.05
CA VAL A 152 1.13 -1.63 1.39
C VAL A 152 0.50 -2.35 0.19
N PHE A 153 0.53 -1.75 -1.01
CA PHE A 153 -0.03 -2.37 -2.21
C PHE A 153 0.77 -3.59 -2.67
N LEU A 154 2.09 -3.59 -2.50
CA LEU A 154 2.93 -4.76 -2.80
C LEU A 154 2.62 -5.94 -1.88
N PHE A 155 2.54 -5.71 -0.56
CA PHE A 155 2.17 -6.76 0.39
C PHE A 155 0.75 -7.27 0.15
N LYS A 156 -0.18 -6.36 -0.15
CA LYS A 156 -1.56 -6.71 -0.51
C LYS A 156 -1.63 -7.55 -1.78
N PHE A 157 -0.83 -7.22 -2.80
CA PHE A 157 -0.71 -8.02 -4.02
C PHE A 157 -0.20 -9.43 -3.73
N ILE A 158 0.87 -9.56 -2.95
CA ILE A 158 1.42 -10.86 -2.53
C ILE A 158 0.38 -11.67 -1.74
N ALA A 159 -0.33 -11.04 -0.80
CA ALA A 159 -1.38 -11.68 -0.02
C ALA A 159 -2.51 -12.22 -0.92
N PHE A 160 -2.97 -11.43 -1.88
CA PHE A 160 -3.97 -11.90 -2.84
C PHE A 160 -3.45 -13.00 -3.77
N CYS A 161 -2.17 -12.97 -4.17
CA CYS A 161 -1.56 -14.09 -4.90
C CYS A 161 -1.65 -15.38 -4.08
N CYS A 162 -1.30 -15.33 -2.79
CA CYS A 162 -1.41 -16.48 -1.89
C CYS A 162 -2.84 -17.02 -1.80
N GLU A 163 -3.84 -16.15 -1.70
CA GLU A 163 -5.25 -16.54 -1.61
C GLU A 163 -5.81 -17.08 -2.93
N VAL A 164 -5.56 -16.40 -4.05
CA VAL A 164 -6.14 -16.74 -5.36
C VAL A 164 -5.52 -18.00 -5.94
N PHE A 165 -4.20 -18.14 -5.84
CA PHE A 165 -3.49 -19.32 -6.35
C PHE A 165 -3.52 -20.51 -5.38
N ARG A 166 -4.12 -20.33 -4.19
CA ARG A 166 -4.21 -21.35 -3.13
C ARG A 166 -2.87 -22.04 -2.90
N PHE A 167 -1.82 -21.27 -2.62
CA PHE A 167 -0.55 -21.80 -2.12
C PHE A 167 -0.75 -22.31 -0.69
N GLY A 168 -1.56 -23.36 -0.53
CA GLY A 168 -1.81 -24.03 0.72
C GLY A 168 -0.96 -25.29 0.79
N VAL A 169 -0.20 -25.44 1.87
CA VAL A 169 0.31 -26.75 2.27
C VAL A 169 -0.93 -27.63 2.43
N LYS A 170 -1.10 -28.60 1.53
CA LYS A 170 -2.20 -29.57 1.61
C LYS A 170 -2.16 -30.15 3.03
N PRO A 171 -3.19 -29.95 3.87
CA PRO A 171 -3.16 -30.50 5.21
C PRO A 171 -2.95 -32.01 5.03
N ARG A 172 -1.89 -32.55 5.66
CA ARG A 172 -1.71 -33.99 5.68
C ARG A 172 -3.02 -34.55 6.24
N PRO A 173 -3.68 -35.50 5.54
CA PRO A 173 -4.89 -36.09 6.08
C PRO A 173 -4.56 -36.57 7.50
N PRO A 174 -5.42 -36.30 8.49
CA PRO A 174 -5.21 -36.82 9.84
C PRO A 174 -4.95 -38.32 9.72
N PRO A 175 -4.00 -38.90 10.48
CA PRO A 175 -3.73 -40.33 10.40
C PRO A 175 -5.05 -41.06 10.63
N PHE A 176 -5.53 -41.73 9.58
CA PHE A 176 -6.87 -42.32 9.48
C PHE A 176 -7.13 -43.41 10.53
N TYR A 177 -6.09 -43.80 11.30
CA TYR A 177 -6.16 -44.76 12.38
C TYR A 177 -5.31 -44.29 13.57
N ARG A 178 -5.86 -43.43 14.43
CA ARG A 178 -5.45 -43.41 15.85
C ARG A 178 -6.39 -44.35 16.59
N HIS A 179 -6.15 -45.66 16.46
CA HIS A 179 -6.84 -46.65 17.27
C HIS A 179 -6.57 -46.35 18.75
N LYS A 180 -7.61 -46.00 19.51
CA LYS A 180 -7.61 -46.07 20.98
C LYS A 180 -7.60 -47.53 21.42
N MET A 181 -6.57 -48.30 21.08
CA MET A 181 -6.46 -49.72 21.49
C MET A 181 -5.43 -49.97 22.59
N PHE A 182 -4.72 -48.95 23.10
CA PHE A 182 -3.64 -49.18 24.07
C PHE A 182 -3.68 -48.31 25.33
N ASP A 183 -4.86 -47.86 25.77
CA ASP A 183 -5.02 -47.15 27.05
C ASP A 183 -5.99 -47.88 28.00
N THR A 184 -5.81 -49.19 28.17
CA THR A 184 -6.35 -49.92 29.32
C THR A 184 -5.35 -50.99 29.77
N VAL A 185 -4.48 -50.60 30.71
CA VAL A 185 -3.92 -51.49 31.73
C VAL A 185 -4.31 -50.90 33.07
#